data_AF-A0A848XVG9-F1
#
_entry.id   AF-A0A848XVG9-F1
#
_cell.length_a   1.000
_cell.length_b   1.000
_cell.length_c   1.000
_cell.angle_alpha   90.00
_cell.angle_beta   90.00
_cell.angle_gamma   90.00
#
_symmetry.space_group_name_H-M   'P 1'
#
loop_
_entity.id
_entity.type
_entity.pdbx_description
1 polymer ?
#
loop_
_entity_poly.entity_id
_entity_poly.type
_entity_poly.pdbx_seq_one_letter_code
_entity_poly.pdbx_strand_id
1 'polypeptide(L)'
;MRQFLSILTFALVLGCAQPEEPPVVDMPDEPAQPAAPSFAGDWTVQAMPLDSDSALVELGMTTADNTDGWSMQFDHLDEPVPASSVVIAGDSATVTVGPYSSALRDEVMVTTTSVIYVNGDDLMGRFSATYDDAESTVLEGRLRGTRRGQ
;
A
#
# COMPACT_ATOMS: atom_id res chain seq x y z
N MET A 1 11.98 2.17 65.55
CA MET A 1 13.27 2.22 66.29
C MET A 1 13.85 0.82 66.41
N ARG A 2 14.84 0.45 65.57
CA ARG A 2 16.06 -0.24 66.02
C ARG A 2 17.05 -0.32 64.87
N GLN A 3 18.23 0.17 65.16
CA GLN A 3 19.38 0.40 64.32
C GLN A 3 20.43 -0.67 64.65
N PHE A 4 21.04 -1.25 63.64
CA PHE A 4 22.31 -2.00 63.65
C PHE A 4 22.91 -1.69 62.26
N LEU A 5 23.84 -0.77 62.04
CA LEU A 5 25.18 -0.51 62.60
C LEU A 5 26.19 -1.65 62.41
N SER A 6 26.95 -1.56 61.31
CA SER A 6 28.38 -1.89 61.17
C SER A 6 28.78 -1.57 59.72
N ILE A 7 29.32 -0.39 59.44
CA ILE A 7 30.74 0.00 59.52
C ILE A 7 31.61 -0.78 58.51
N LEU A 8 32.03 -0.09 57.44
CA LEU A 8 33.44 -0.06 57.06
C LEU A 8 33.76 1.27 56.36
N THR A 9 34.99 1.71 56.56
CA THR A 9 35.44 3.11 56.60
C THR A 9 36.43 3.37 55.45
N PHE A 10 36.37 4.59 54.89
CA PHE A 10 37.43 5.34 54.15
C PHE A 10 38.02 4.77 52.85
N ALA A 11 37.97 5.56 51.78
CA ALA A 11 39.08 6.47 51.45
C ALA A 11 38.68 7.41 50.29
N LEU A 12 38.82 8.71 50.53
CA LEU A 12 38.86 9.74 49.49
C LEU A 12 40.19 9.60 48.73
N VAL A 13 40.13 9.41 47.41
CA VAL A 13 41.23 9.77 46.50
C VAL A 13 40.62 10.61 45.38
N LEU A 14 40.99 11.89 45.35
CA LEU A 14 40.85 12.72 44.16
C LEU A 14 41.70 12.12 43.04
N GLY A 15 41.08 11.81 41.91
CA GLY A 15 41.77 11.51 40.66
C GLY A 15 40.87 11.90 39.50
N CYS A 16 41.10 13.08 38.91
CA CYS A 16 40.64 13.37 37.57
C CYS A 16 41.39 12.42 36.62
N ALA A 17 40.72 11.40 36.12
CA ALA A 17 41.21 10.56 35.03
C ALA A 17 40.17 10.57 33.91
N GLN A 18 40.63 11.05 32.77
CA GLN A 18 40.06 11.19 31.43
C GLN A 18 38.85 10.28 31.08
N PRO A 19 37.83 10.78 30.35
CA PRO A 19 36.89 9.91 29.67
C PRO A 19 37.64 9.14 28.58
N GLU A 20 37.78 7.82 28.76
CA GLU A 20 38.16 6.91 27.67
C GLU A 20 36.93 6.66 26.79
N GLU A 21 37.00 7.09 25.53
CA GLU A 21 36.04 6.70 24.50
C GLU A 21 36.12 5.17 24.33
N PRO A 22 34.99 4.44 24.43
CA PRO A 22 35.00 3.02 24.16
C PRO A 22 35.40 2.78 22.69
N PRO A 23 36.14 1.70 22.41
CA PRO A 23 36.54 1.39 21.05
C PRO A 23 35.30 1.24 20.16
N VAL A 24 35.30 1.95 19.03
CA VAL A 24 34.34 1.72 17.94
C VAL A 24 34.58 0.30 17.44
N VAL A 25 33.70 -0.61 17.81
CA VAL A 25 33.71 -1.97 17.28
C VAL A 25 33.05 -1.88 15.91
N ASP A 26 33.81 -2.10 14.84
CA ASP A 26 33.26 -2.23 13.48
C ASP A 26 32.26 -3.39 13.48
N MET A 27 30.97 -3.05 13.50
CA MET A 27 29.89 -4.01 13.28
C MET A 27 29.88 -4.35 11.78
N PRO A 28 29.65 -5.62 11.40
CA PRO A 28 29.42 -5.98 10.01
C PRO A 28 28.32 -5.10 9.42
N ASP A 29 28.50 -4.61 8.18
CA ASP A 29 27.46 -3.90 7.44
C ASP A 29 26.15 -4.71 7.52
N GLU A 30 25.12 -4.11 8.11
CA GLU A 30 23.79 -4.71 8.16
C GLU A 30 23.32 -4.92 6.71
N PRO A 31 22.85 -6.13 6.34
CA PRO A 31 22.39 -6.37 4.98
C PRO A 31 21.31 -5.35 4.62
N ALA A 32 21.48 -4.70 3.46
CA ALA A 32 20.53 -3.70 2.98
C ALA A 32 19.11 -4.26 3.02
N GLN A 33 18.22 -3.55 3.72
CA GLN A 33 16.81 -3.92 3.79
C GLN A 33 16.21 -3.92 2.37
N PRO A 34 15.33 -4.87 2.03
CA PRO A 34 14.60 -4.83 0.77
C PRO A 34 13.88 -3.49 0.63
N ALA A 35 13.95 -2.89 -0.55
CA ALA A 35 13.19 -1.68 -0.84
C ALA A 35 11.69 -1.94 -0.64
N ALA A 36 10.98 -0.96 -0.08
CA ALA A 36 9.53 -1.03 0.03
C ALA A 36 8.89 -1.14 -1.37
N PRO A 37 7.76 -1.87 -1.51
CA PRO A 37 7.04 -1.93 -2.78
C PRO A 37 6.58 -0.52 -3.18
N SER A 38 6.80 -0.15 -4.44
CA SER A 38 6.36 1.13 -5.00
C SER A 38 5.08 0.92 -5.81
N PHE A 39 4.07 1.71 -5.48
CA PHE A 39 2.85 1.77 -6.28
C PHE A 39 3.09 2.58 -7.55
N ALA A 40 3.90 3.65 -7.47
CA ALA A 40 4.04 4.62 -8.54
C ALA A 40 4.31 4.00 -9.91
N GLY A 41 3.46 4.32 -10.90
CA GLY A 41 3.61 3.84 -12.26
C GLY A 41 2.28 3.69 -13.00
N ASP A 42 2.41 3.27 -14.26
CA ASP A 42 1.29 2.93 -15.13
C ASP A 42 1.16 1.41 -15.23
N TRP A 43 -0.06 0.91 -15.12
CA TRP A 43 -0.39 -0.50 -15.04
C TRP A 43 -1.45 -0.85 -16.08
N THR A 44 -1.33 -2.02 -16.70
CA THR A 44 -2.46 -2.70 -17.35
C THR A 44 -3.05 -3.67 -16.34
N VAL A 45 -4.34 -3.53 -16.05
CA VAL A 45 -5.04 -4.30 -15.00
C VAL A 45 -6.24 -5.00 -15.60
N GLN A 46 -6.42 -6.26 -15.22
CA GLN A 46 -7.59 -7.06 -15.54
C GLN A 46 -8.43 -7.26 -14.29
N ALA A 47 -9.71 -6.91 -14.39
CA ALA A 47 -10.74 -7.24 -13.42
C ALA A 47 -11.39 -8.57 -13.79
N MET A 48 -11.42 -9.51 -12.85
CA MET A 48 -11.93 -10.88 -13.06
C MET A 48 -12.91 -11.25 -11.96
N PRO A 49 -13.84 -12.20 -12.21
CA PRO A 49 -14.68 -12.76 -11.15
C PRO A 49 -13.82 -13.48 -10.08
N LEU A 50 -14.42 -13.75 -8.92
CA LEU A 50 -13.75 -14.50 -7.85
C LEU A 50 -13.44 -15.95 -8.26
N ASP A 51 -14.29 -16.55 -9.09
CA ASP A 51 -14.33 -17.97 -9.45
C ASP A 51 -13.86 -18.27 -10.89
N SER A 52 -13.40 -17.25 -11.62
CA SER A 52 -12.92 -17.39 -13.00
C SER A 52 -11.73 -16.48 -13.26
N ASP A 53 -10.81 -16.91 -14.13
CA ASP A 53 -9.66 -16.12 -14.58
C ASP A 53 -9.93 -15.41 -15.93
N SER A 54 -11.17 -15.46 -16.42
CA SER A 54 -11.57 -14.70 -17.60
C SER A 54 -11.80 -13.24 -17.23
N ALA A 55 -11.11 -12.32 -17.90
CA ALA A 55 -11.25 -10.88 -17.68
C ALA A 55 -12.68 -10.42 -18.02
N LEU A 56 -13.29 -9.69 -17.09
CA LEU A 56 -14.52 -8.93 -17.29
C LEU A 56 -14.22 -7.61 -18.02
N VAL A 57 -13.17 -6.94 -17.56
CA VAL A 57 -12.73 -5.62 -18.04
C VAL A 57 -11.21 -5.58 -17.94
N GLU A 58 -10.56 -5.07 -18.99
CA GLU A 58 -9.17 -4.62 -18.93
C GLU A 58 -9.16 -3.08 -18.83
N LEU A 59 -8.29 -2.53 -17.99
CA LEU A 59 -8.21 -1.11 -17.72
C LEU A 59 -6.75 -0.67 -17.56
N GLY A 60 -6.48 0.60 -17.86
CA GLY A 60 -5.27 1.27 -17.44
C GLY A 60 -5.40 1.85 -16.04
N MET A 61 -4.34 1.77 -15.25
CA MET A 61 -4.29 2.44 -13.96
C MET A 61 -3.00 3.24 -13.83
N THR A 62 -3.12 4.52 -13.53
CA THR A 62 -1.99 5.39 -13.19
C THR A 62 -2.00 5.60 -11.68
N THR A 63 -0.85 5.42 -11.05
CA THR A 63 -0.69 5.46 -9.59
C THR A 63 0.57 6.21 -9.21
N ALA A 64 0.62 6.69 -7.97
CA ALA A 64 1.77 7.33 -7.35
C ALA A 64 2.08 6.66 -6.00
N ASP A 65 3.26 6.94 -5.42
CA ASP A 65 3.59 6.47 -4.07
C ASP A 65 2.89 7.28 -2.96
N ASN A 66 2.24 8.38 -3.34
CA ASN A 66 1.34 9.15 -2.49
C ASN A 66 -0.12 8.94 -2.93
N THR A 67 -1.07 9.64 -2.32
CA THR A 67 -2.50 9.50 -2.62
C THR A 67 -2.98 10.30 -3.84
N ASP A 68 -2.13 11.14 -4.43
CA ASP A 68 -2.51 12.12 -5.44
C ASP A 68 -2.26 11.60 -6.86
N GLY A 69 -3.12 11.98 -7.81
CA GLY A 69 -2.93 11.68 -9.23
C GLY A 69 -3.29 10.26 -9.65
N TRP A 70 -3.93 9.48 -8.78
CA TRP A 70 -4.42 8.14 -9.12
C TRP A 70 -5.63 8.21 -10.05
N SER A 71 -5.65 7.40 -11.10
CA SER A 71 -6.76 7.33 -12.05
C SER A 71 -6.87 5.97 -12.73
N MET A 72 -8.06 5.69 -13.27
CA MET A 72 -8.36 4.50 -14.06
C MET A 72 -8.83 4.90 -15.45
N GLN A 73 -8.20 4.38 -16.49
CA GLN A 73 -8.63 4.51 -17.88
C GLN A 73 -9.36 3.25 -18.32
N PHE A 74 -10.58 3.41 -18.82
CA PHE A 74 -11.38 2.34 -19.39
C PHE A 74 -11.55 2.58 -20.89
N ASP A 75 -11.55 1.52 -21.70
CA ASP A 75 -11.64 1.66 -23.16
C ASP A 75 -12.98 2.26 -23.64
N HIS A 76 -14.05 2.11 -22.85
CA HIS A 76 -15.37 2.64 -23.17
C HIS A 76 -15.58 4.10 -22.74
N LEU A 77 -14.59 4.71 -22.07
CA LEU A 77 -14.65 6.11 -21.62
C LEU A 77 -13.57 6.94 -22.31
N ASP A 78 -13.92 8.16 -22.72
CA ASP A 78 -13.00 9.07 -23.42
C ASP A 78 -11.91 9.64 -22.49
N GLU A 79 -12.20 9.77 -21.20
CA GLU A 79 -11.32 10.39 -20.20
C GLU A 79 -11.03 9.43 -19.04
N PRO A 80 -9.82 9.48 -18.43
CA PRO A 80 -9.52 8.74 -17.21
C PRO A 80 -10.42 9.17 -16.06
N VAL A 81 -10.90 8.20 -15.30
CA VAL A 81 -11.67 8.43 -14.08
C VAL A 81 -10.71 8.61 -12.89
N PRO A 82 -10.64 9.80 -12.26
CA PRO A 82 -9.77 10.00 -11.11
C PRO A 82 -10.26 9.21 -9.90
N ALA A 83 -9.33 8.76 -9.06
CA ALA A 83 -9.68 8.16 -7.77
C ALA A 83 -10.31 9.20 -6.84
N SER A 84 -11.47 8.88 -6.29
CA SER A 84 -12.18 9.73 -5.32
C SER A 84 -11.58 9.62 -3.92
N SER A 85 -10.94 8.50 -3.60
CA SER A 85 -10.23 8.29 -2.35
C SER A 85 -9.12 7.26 -2.53
N VAL A 86 -7.97 7.52 -1.92
CA VAL A 86 -6.84 6.59 -1.83
C VAL A 86 -6.36 6.58 -0.37
N VAL A 87 -6.20 5.39 0.20
CA VAL A 87 -5.64 5.18 1.52
C VAL A 87 -4.53 4.15 1.42
N ILE A 88 -3.29 4.55 1.70
CA ILE A 88 -2.12 3.67 1.70
C ILE A 88 -1.85 3.21 3.14
N ALA A 89 -1.69 1.90 3.33
CA ALA A 89 -1.38 1.27 4.60
C ALA A 89 -0.36 0.16 4.40
N GLY A 90 0.92 0.46 4.67
CA GLY A 90 2.02 -0.48 4.48
C GLY A 90 2.23 -0.80 3.00
N ASP A 91 2.09 -2.08 2.64
CA ASP A 91 2.24 -2.61 1.28
C ASP A 91 0.93 -2.67 0.49
N SER A 92 -0.15 -2.14 1.07
CA SER A 92 -1.50 -2.20 0.50
C SER A 92 -2.10 -0.80 0.36
N ALA A 93 -2.96 -0.63 -0.65
CA ALA A 93 -3.74 0.58 -0.85
C ALA A 93 -5.23 0.25 -1.02
N THR A 94 -6.10 1.01 -0.38
CA THR A 94 -7.54 1.01 -0.66
C THR A 94 -7.85 2.17 -1.59
N VAL A 95 -8.50 1.90 -2.72
CA VAL A 95 -8.81 2.87 -3.77
C VAL A 95 -10.30 2.85 -4.05
N THR A 96 -10.94 4.02 -4.02
CA THR A 96 -12.34 4.17 -4.46
C THR A 96 -12.39 5.04 -5.70
N VAL A 97 -13.12 4.58 -6.71
CA VAL A 97 -13.29 5.27 -8.00
C VAL A 97 -14.77 5.30 -8.37
N GLY A 98 -15.23 6.45 -8.85
CA GLY A 98 -16.58 6.66 -9.35
C GLY A 98 -17.41 7.64 -8.53
N PRO A 99 -18.71 7.77 -8.85
CA PRO A 99 -19.44 6.98 -9.85
C PRO A 99 -19.00 7.25 -11.30
N TYR A 100 -18.97 6.22 -12.15
CA TYR A 100 -18.74 6.31 -13.60
C TYR A 100 -19.67 5.36 -14.38
N SER A 101 -19.85 5.59 -15.69
CA SER A 101 -20.70 4.72 -16.53
C SER A 101 -20.10 3.31 -16.62
N SER A 102 -20.90 2.27 -16.37
CA SER A 102 -20.41 0.89 -16.36
C SER A 102 -20.11 0.32 -17.74
N ALA A 103 -19.01 -0.44 -17.86
CA ALA A 103 -18.71 -1.25 -19.04
C ALA A 103 -19.58 -2.51 -19.15
N LEU A 104 -20.14 -2.99 -18.03
CA LEU A 104 -20.83 -4.28 -17.96
C LEU A 104 -22.35 -4.15 -17.98
N ARG A 105 -22.87 -2.93 -17.77
CA ARG A 105 -24.30 -2.66 -17.62
C ARG A 105 -24.64 -1.32 -18.26
N ASP A 106 -25.41 -1.37 -19.32
CA ASP A 106 -25.85 -0.19 -20.05
C ASP A 106 -26.61 0.78 -19.14
N GLU A 107 -26.30 2.08 -19.26
CA GLU A 107 -26.98 3.18 -18.58
C GLU A 107 -26.96 3.11 -17.03
N VAL A 108 -26.10 2.26 -16.45
CA VAL A 108 -25.93 2.12 -14.99
C VAL A 108 -24.59 2.69 -14.55
N MET A 109 -24.62 3.53 -13.52
CA MET A 109 -23.42 4.05 -12.88
C MET A 109 -22.85 3.02 -11.89
N VAL A 110 -21.53 2.98 -11.76
CA VAL A 110 -20.83 2.08 -10.84
C VAL A 110 -19.80 2.84 -10.01
N THR A 111 -19.71 2.49 -8.73
CA THR A 111 -18.61 2.87 -7.85
C THR A 111 -17.83 1.62 -7.48
N THR A 112 -16.51 1.66 -7.63
CA THR A 112 -15.63 0.55 -7.29
C THR A 112 -14.77 0.90 -6.09
N THR A 113 -14.70 0.00 -5.12
CA THR A 113 -13.70 0.04 -4.04
C THR A 113 -12.80 -1.18 -4.15
N SER A 114 -11.49 -0.94 -4.19
CA SER A 114 -10.47 -1.96 -4.39
C SER A 114 -9.46 -1.93 -3.26
N VAL A 115 -8.97 -3.10 -2.86
CA VAL A 115 -7.76 -3.24 -2.03
C VAL A 115 -6.70 -3.90 -2.88
N ILE A 116 -5.59 -3.21 -3.09
CA ILE A 116 -4.50 -3.63 -3.96
C ILE A 116 -3.18 -3.69 -3.19
N TYR A 117 -2.26 -4.51 -3.67
CA TYR A 117 -0.87 -4.56 -3.24
C TYR A 117 0.03 -4.78 -4.45
N VAL A 118 1.30 -4.41 -4.33
CA VAL A 118 2.31 -4.56 -5.39
C VAL A 118 3.39 -5.53 -4.95
N ASN A 119 3.80 -6.41 -5.86
CA ASN A 119 4.94 -7.30 -5.70
C ASN A 119 5.81 -7.25 -6.95
N GLY A 120 6.89 -6.47 -6.89
CA GLY A 120 7.73 -6.22 -8.07
C GLY A 120 6.95 -5.52 -9.17
N ASP A 121 6.85 -6.17 -10.33
CA ASP A 121 6.13 -5.66 -11.51
C ASP A 121 4.67 -6.13 -11.59
N ASP A 122 4.22 -6.91 -10.61
CA ASP A 122 2.85 -7.40 -10.51
C ASP A 122 2.03 -6.56 -9.52
N LEU A 123 0.80 -6.25 -9.95
CA LEU A 123 -0.23 -5.66 -9.12
C LEU A 123 -1.33 -6.68 -8.88
N MET A 124 -1.76 -6.85 -7.65
CA MET A 124 -2.82 -7.79 -7.32
C MET A 124 -3.80 -7.15 -6.34
N GLY A 125 -5.03 -7.64 -6.33
CA GLY A 125 -6.02 -7.12 -5.40
C GLY A 125 -7.38 -7.75 -5.52
N ARG A 126 -8.32 -7.17 -4.77
CA ARG A 126 -9.75 -7.47 -4.84
C ARG A 126 -10.51 -6.17 -5.05
N PHE A 127 -11.69 -6.27 -5.64
CA PHE A 127 -12.60 -5.14 -5.78
C PHE A 127 -14.03 -5.54 -5.42
N SER A 128 -14.80 -4.53 -5.05
CA SER A 128 -16.25 -4.55 -4.99
C SER A 128 -16.77 -3.42 -5.86
N ALA A 129 -17.66 -3.75 -6.80
CA ALA A 129 -18.35 -2.83 -7.68
C ALA A 129 -19.80 -2.72 -7.25
N THR A 130 -20.21 -1.56 -6.74
CA THR A 130 -21.60 -1.26 -6.38
C THR A 130 -22.26 -0.50 -7.51
N TYR A 131 -23.33 -1.06 -8.04
CA TYR A 131 -24.08 -0.49 -9.15
C TYR A 131 -25.25 0.35 -8.63
N ASP A 132 -25.47 1.51 -9.22
CA ASP A 132 -26.63 2.36 -8.94
C ASP A 132 -27.86 1.89 -9.73
N ASP A 133 -28.22 0.62 -9.54
CA ASP A 133 -29.47 0.04 -10.04
C ASP A 133 -30.54 0.02 -8.93
N ALA A 134 -31.74 -0.44 -9.27
CA ALA A 134 -32.88 -0.46 -8.34
C ALA A 134 -32.65 -1.28 -7.06
N GLU A 135 -31.72 -2.25 -7.08
CA GLU A 135 -31.42 -3.14 -5.95
C GLU A 135 -30.05 -2.85 -5.32
N SER A 136 -29.31 -1.86 -5.85
CA SER A 136 -27.93 -1.54 -5.49
C SER A 136 -27.03 -2.77 -5.50
N THR A 137 -27.10 -3.57 -6.58
CA THR A 137 -26.39 -4.85 -6.62
C THR A 137 -24.87 -4.68 -6.55
N VAL A 138 -24.19 -5.70 -6.03
CA VAL A 138 -22.74 -5.71 -5.83
C VAL A 138 -22.10 -6.85 -6.62
N LEU A 139 -21.03 -6.55 -7.35
CA LEU A 139 -20.15 -7.52 -7.97
C LEU A 139 -18.80 -7.50 -7.27
N GLU A 140 -18.36 -8.65 -6.77
CA GLU A 140 -17.02 -8.81 -6.21
C GLU A 140 -16.10 -9.52 -7.19
N GLY A 141 -14.82 -9.16 -7.15
CA GLY A 141 -13.83 -9.77 -8.02
C GLY A 141 -12.40 -9.58 -7.58
N ARG A 142 -11.49 -9.97 -8.47
CA ARG A 142 -10.04 -9.92 -8.31
C ARG A 142 -9.45 -8.96 -9.35
N LEU A 143 -8.33 -8.35 -9.00
CA LEU A 143 -7.51 -7.55 -9.89
C LEU A 143 -6.17 -8.24 -10.07
N ARG A 144 -5.68 -8.28 -11.30
CA ARG A 144 -4.29 -8.60 -11.63
C ARG A 144 -3.80 -7.61 -12.65
N GLY A 145 -2.63 -7.04 -12.43
CA GLY A 145 -2.03 -6.12 -13.38
C GLY A 145 -0.53 -6.28 -13.49
N THR A 146 0.00 -5.72 -14.56
CA THR A 146 1.42 -5.67 -14.87
C THR A 146 1.80 -4.24 -15.22
N ARG A 147 2.99 -3.82 -14.79
CA ARG A 147 3.54 -2.50 -15.11
C ARG A 147 3.72 -2.33 -16.63
N ARG A 148 3.35 -1.17 -17.17
CA ARG A 148 3.49 -0.83 -18.60
C ARG A 148 4.90 -0.32 -18.91
N GLY A 149 5.38 -0.64 -20.12
CA GLY A 149 6.60 -0.04 -20.68
C GLY A 149 7.91 -0.76 -20.34
N GLN A 150 7.88 -2.10 -20.26
CA GLN A 150 9.10 -2.90 -20.41
C GLN A 150 9.52 -3.01 -21.88
#